data_AF-G7LSH0-F1
#
_entry.id   AF-G7LSH0-F1
#
_cell.length_a   1.000
_cell.length_b   1.000
_cell.length_c   1.000
_cell.angle_alpha   90.00
_cell.angle_beta   90.00
_cell.angle_gamma   90.00
#
_symmetry.space_group_name_H-M   'P 1'
#
loop_
_entity.id
_entity.type
_entity.pdbx_description
1 polymer ?
#
loop_
_entity_poly.entity_id
_entity_poly.type
_entity_poly.pdbx_seq_one_letter_code
_entity_poly.pdbx_strand_id
1 'polypeptide(L)' 'MNQQDWHPADIIAALKKRGTSMAAVSRNAGLASSTLANALTKHWPKGERLIAEALGVEPEQIWPSRYH' A
#
# COMPACT_ATOMS: atom_id res chain seq x y z
N MET A 1 6.15 3.60 -21.71
CA MET A 1 4.81 3.09 -21.34
C MET A 1 4.51 3.65 -19.96
N ASN A 2 3.47 4.48 -19.81
CA ASN A 2 3.12 5.05 -18.51
C ASN A 2 2.68 3.92 -17.59
N GLN A 3 3.58 3.50 -16.71
CA GLN A 3 3.29 2.47 -15.73
C GLN A 3 2.44 3.20 -14.67
N GLN A 4 1.16 2.87 -14.65
CA GLN A 4 0.15 3.61 -13.90
C GLN A 4 0.03 3.03 -12.50
N ASP A 5 -0.01 3.90 -11.49
CA ASP A 5 -0.22 3.49 -10.10
C ASP A 5 -1.51 2.68 -9.97
N TRP A 6 -1.49 1.68 -9.09
CA TRP A 6 -2.68 0.91 -8.77
C TRP A 6 -3.77 1.82 -8.22
N HIS A 7 -5.01 1.53 -8.58
CA HIS A 7 -6.13 2.23 -7.99
C HIS A 7 -6.21 1.88 -6.49
N PRO A 8 -6.51 2.85 -5.59
CA PRO A 8 -6.61 2.58 -4.15
C PRO A 8 -7.57 1.43 -3.79
N ALA A 9 -8.65 1.27 -4.57
CA ALA A 9 -9.59 0.16 -4.39
C ALA A 9 -8.96 -1.22 -4.71
N ASP A 10 -8.07 -1.30 -5.69
CA ASP A 10 -7.38 -2.54 -6.07
C ASP A 10 -6.38 -2.95 -4.99
N ILE A 11 -5.67 -1.99 -4.39
CA ILE A 11 -4.79 -2.22 -3.22
C ILE A 11 -5.60 -2.80 -2.05
N ILE A 12 -6.75 -2.18 -1.73
CA ILE A 12 -7.63 -2.66 -0.66
C ILE A 12 -8.18 -4.05 -0.98
N ALA A 13 -8.60 -4.29 -2.23
CA ALA A 13 -9.10 -5.58 -2.67
C ALA A 13 -8.02 -6.67 -2.60
N ALA A 14 -6.78 -6.36 -3.02
CA ALA A 14 -5.65 -7.26 -2.94
C ALA A 14 -5.31 -7.63 -1.49
N LEU A 15 -5.31 -6.65 -0.58
CA LEU A 15 -5.13 -6.91 0.85
C LEU A 15 -6.23 -7.85 1.39
N LYS A 16 -7.49 -7.58 1.04
CA LYS A 16 -8.63 -8.44 1.44
C LYS A 16 -8.51 -9.86 0.88
N LYS A 17 -8.09 -10.02 -0.38
CA LYS A 17 -7.86 -11.32 -1.01
C LYS A 17 -6.77 -12.13 -0.29
N ARG A 18 -5.80 -11.45 0.34
CA ARG A 18 -4.77 -12.07 1.19
C ARG A 18 -5.22 -12.31 2.64
N GLY A 19 -6.48 -12.03 2.97
CA GLY A 19 -7.01 -12.17 4.33
C GLY A 19 -6.54 -11.08 5.29
N THR A 20 -5.97 -9.98 4.80
CA THR A 20 -5.54 -8.83 5.60
C THR A 20 -6.35 -7.57 5.26
N SER A 21 -6.12 -6.49 6.00
CA SER A 21 -6.75 -5.19 5.77
C SER A 21 -5.78 -4.06 6.07
N MET A 22 -6.03 -2.87 5.52
CA MET A 22 -5.23 -1.67 5.82
C MET A 22 -5.09 -1.41 7.32
N ALA A 23 -6.17 -1.61 8.09
CA ALA A 23 -6.12 -1.45 9.54
C ALA A 23 -5.26 -2.52 10.22
N ALA A 24 -5.32 -3.77 9.76
CA ALA A 24 -4.47 -4.85 10.27
C ALA A 24 -2.99 -4.59 9.98
N VAL A 25 -2.65 -4.16 8.76
CA VAL A 25 -1.28 -3.78 8.40
C VAL A 25 -0.80 -2.60 9.25
N SER A 26 -1.64 -1.59 9.46
CA SER A 26 -1.29 -0.45 10.32
C SER A 26 -0.99 -0.87 11.76
N ARG A 27 -1.82 -1.75 12.33
CA ARG A 27 -1.63 -2.29 13.70
C ARG A 27 -0.36 -3.12 13.80
N ASN A 28 -0.07 -3.97 12.82
CA ASN A 28 1.16 -4.75 12.78
C ASN A 28 2.40 -3.85 12.69
N ALA A 29 2.29 -2.70 12.05
CA ALA A 29 3.35 -1.71 11.96
C ALA A 29 3.46 -0.79 13.20
N GLY A 30 2.62 -0.97 14.23
CA GLY A 30 2.57 -0.10 15.41
C GLY A 30 2.01 1.30 15.13
N LEU A 31 1.27 1.46 14.04
CA LEU A 31 0.69 2.74 13.61
C LEU A 31 -0.81 2.82 13.95
N ALA A 32 -1.34 4.04 14.06
CA ALA A 32 -2.78 4.22 14.20
C ALA A 32 -3.50 3.69 12.95
N SER A 33 -4.70 3.13 13.11
CA SER A 33 -5.39 2.40 12.03
C SER A 33 -5.67 3.26 10.77
N SER A 34 -5.67 4.58 10.89
CA SER A 34 -5.85 5.54 9.78
C SER A 34 -4.54 6.04 9.17
N THR A 35 -3.39 5.89 9.84
CA THR A 35 -2.12 6.45 9.36
C THR A 35 -1.70 5.83 8.03
N LEU A 36 -1.86 4.51 7.89
CA LEU A 36 -1.50 3.79 6.66
C LEU A 36 -2.35 4.19 5.44
N ALA A 37 -3.59 4.63 5.66
CA ALA A 37 -4.45 5.08 4.57
C ALA A 37 -3.90 6.33 3.85
N ASN A 38 -3.06 7.12 4.52
CA ASN A 38 -2.41 8.27 3.89
C ASN A 38 -1.45 7.87 2.76
N ALA A 39 -0.90 6.66 2.76
CA ALA A 39 -0.02 6.17 1.69
C ALA A 39 -0.76 6.05 0.34
N LEU A 40 -2.08 5.88 0.37
CA LEU A 40 -2.90 5.78 -0.85
C LEU A 40 -3.00 7.12 -1.60
N THR A 41 -2.88 8.25 -0.89
CA THR A 41 -3.09 9.59 -1.46
C THR A 41 -1.83 10.45 -1.47
N LYS A 42 -0.90 10.24 -0.53
CA LYS A 42 0.35 10.99 -0.42
C LYS A 42 1.54 10.07 -0.64
N HIS A 43 2.60 10.60 -1.25
CA HIS A 43 3.87 9.88 -1.34
C HIS A 43 4.45 9.68 0.06
N TRP A 44 4.43 8.44 0.50
CA TRP A 44 4.92 8.07 1.82
C TRP A 44 5.66 6.73 1.73
N PRO A 45 6.98 6.76 1.41
CA PRO A 45 7.75 5.56 1.10
C PRO A 45 7.68 4.47 2.17
N LYS A 46 7.61 4.85 3.46
CA LYS A 46 7.50 3.90 4.57
C LYS A 46 6.15 3.19 4.58
N GLY A 47 5.05 3.91 4.33
CA GLY A 47 3.71 3.35 4.29
C GLY A 47 3.49 2.50 3.03
N GLU A 48 3.99 2.97 1.89
CA GLU A 48 3.99 2.25 0.62
C GLU A 48 4.71 0.89 0.78
N ARG A 49 5.88 0.88 1.43
CA ARG A 49 6.63 -0.35 1.71
C ARG A 49 5.87 -1.34 2.60
N LEU A 50 5.19 -0.88 3.64
CA LEU A 50 4.39 -1.75 4.51
C LEU A 50 3.22 -2.41 3.77
N ILE A 51 2.58 -1.67 2.86
CA ILE A 51 1.50 -2.19 2.02
C ILE A 51 2.07 -3.21 1.02
N ALA A 52 3.17 -2.87 0.36
CA ALA A 52 3.83 -3.73 -0.61
C ALA A 52 4.31 -5.04 0.02
N GLU A 53 4.90 -4.97 1.22
CA GLU A 53 5.30 -6.14 2.01
C GLU A 53 4.11 -7.03 2.38
N ALA A 54 2.99 -6.46 2.81
CA ALA A 54 1.76 -7.21 3.08
C ALA A 54 1.19 -7.88 1.80
N LEU A 55 1.42 -7.25 0.64
CA LEU A 55 1.07 -7.76 -0.67
C LEU A 55 2.16 -8.63 -1.31
N GLY A 56 3.32 -8.84 -0.66
CA GLY A 56 4.44 -9.61 -1.18
C GLY A 56 4.93 -9.15 -2.56
N VAL A 57 4.88 -7.85 -2.82
CA VAL A 57 5.33 -7.20 -4.07
C VAL A 57 6.25 -6.04 -3.71
N GLU A 58 6.97 -5.50 -4.70
CA GLU A 58 7.76 -4.28 -4.52
C GLU A 58 6.85 -3.03 -4.55
N PRO A 59 7.18 -1.95 -3.81
CA PRO A 59 6.40 -0.70 -3.83
C PRO A 59 6.29 -0.12 -5.24
N GLU A 60 7.34 -0.26 -6.04
CA GLU A 60 7.43 0.20 -7.44
C GLU A 60 6.42 -0.51 -8.35
N GLN A 61 5.97 -1.73 -8.00
CA GLN A 61 4.94 -2.42 -8.76
C GLN A 61 3.54 -1.85 -8.52
N ILE A 62 3.33 -1.24 -7.34
CA ILE A 62 2.05 -0.63 -6.95
C ILE A 62 2.03 0.85 -7.34
N TRP A 63 3.13 1.57 -7.08
CA TRP A 63 3.30 2.99 -7.39
C TRP A 63 4.51 3.23 -8.30
N PRO A 64 4.54 2.69 -9.52
CA PRO A 64 5.63 2.95 -10.43
C PRO A 64 5.87 4.45 -10.60
N SER A 65 4.82 5.28 -10.63
CA SER A 65 4.94 6.74 -10.83
C SER A 65 5.82 7.47 -9.79
N ARG A 66 6.02 6.84 -8.63
CA ARG A 66 6.71 7.43 -7.46
C ARG A 66 8.17 7.00 -7.33
N TYR A 67 8.63 6.04 -8.13
CA TYR A 67 9.95 5.41 -8.01
C TYR A 67 10.77 5.49 -9.30
N HIS A 68 10.69 6.63 -10.00
CA HIS A 68 11.40 6.91 -11.25
C HIS A 68 12.71 7.67 -11.05
#